data_AF-A0A432SN90-F1
#
_entry.id   AF-A0A432SN90-F1
#
_cell.length_a   1.000
_cell.length_b   1.000
_cell.length_c   1.000
_cell.angle_alpha   90.00
_cell.angle_beta   90.00
_cell.angle_gamma   90.00
#
_symmetry.space_group_name_H-M   'P 1'
#
loop_
_entity.id
_entity.type
_entity.pdbx_description
1 polymer ?
#
loop_
_entity_poly.entity_id
_entity_poly.type
_entity_poly.pdbx_seq_one_letter_code
_entity_poly.pdbx_strand_id
1 'polypeptide(L)'
;NKKEYVNYVLDDTTHIQENKIFTHVMSLADISLGFDVRNNNSFFAGVKVEIKKRPKFKNLCIVYKTKVIGTFSAPFQAILNEKFNIGYSIDDVVIENVVVWFDKDNNRYLKHPLCKIVLKKIAI
;
A
#
# COMPACT_ATOMS: atom_id res chain seq x y z
N ASN A 1 20.88 -38.12 49.40
CA ASN A 1 21.06 -37.24 48.22
C ASN A 1 20.15 -37.65 47.08
N LYS A 2 18.89 -37.20 47.07
CA LYS A 2 18.06 -37.24 45.85
C LYS A 2 18.24 -35.90 45.14
N LYS A 3 18.83 -35.90 43.95
CA LYS A 3 18.87 -34.72 43.08
C LYS A 3 17.53 -34.63 42.37
N GLU A 4 16.83 -33.52 42.56
CA GLU A 4 15.65 -33.18 41.76
C GLU A 4 16.13 -32.74 40.37
N TYR A 5 15.58 -33.36 39.33
CA TYR A 5 15.83 -32.97 37.95
C TYR A 5 14.65 -32.13 37.45
N VAL A 6 14.98 -31.07 36.71
CA VAL A 6 13.98 -30.20 36.07
C VAL A 6 13.41 -30.93 34.86
N ASN A 7 12.10 -31.15 34.85
CA ASN A 7 11.39 -31.71 33.70
C ASN A 7 11.07 -30.57 32.73
N TYR A 8 11.68 -30.63 31.54
CA TYR A 8 11.32 -29.76 30.44
C TYR A 8 10.15 -30.39 29.67
N VAL A 9 9.02 -29.70 29.64
CA VAL A 9 7.88 -30.06 28.82
C VAL A 9 7.94 -29.19 27.58
N LEU A 10 7.92 -29.81 26.39
CA LEU A 10 7.81 -29.10 25.14
C LEU A 10 6.39 -28.54 25.03
N ASP A 11 6.29 -27.25 24.72
CA ASP A 11 5.03 -26.60 24.43
C ASP A 11 4.58 -27.00 23.03
N ASP A 12 3.63 -27.94 22.96
CA ASP A 12 3.02 -28.41 21.70
C ASP A 12 1.97 -27.42 21.16
N THR A 13 1.80 -26.24 21.77
CA THR A 13 0.86 -25.24 21.26
C THR A 13 1.37 -24.61 19.96
N THR A 14 0.57 -24.74 18.90
CA THR A 14 0.79 -24.07 17.63
C THR A 14 0.52 -22.57 17.80
N HIS A 15 1.57 -21.79 18.03
CA HIS A 15 1.50 -20.33 18.05
C HIS A 15 1.26 -19.80 16.62
N ILE A 16 0.00 -19.51 16.27
CA ILE A 16 -0.32 -18.82 15.02
C ILE A 16 0.04 -17.33 15.21
N GLN A 17 1.20 -16.91 14.73
CA GLN A 17 1.52 -15.48 14.62
C GLN A 17 0.67 -14.85 13.51
N GLU A 18 -0.50 -14.35 13.86
CA GLU A 18 -1.22 -13.43 12.97
C GLU A 18 -0.49 -12.08 12.92
N ASN A 19 0.12 -11.77 11.78
CA ASN A 19 0.75 -10.49 11.58
C ASN A 19 -0.34 -9.40 11.54
N LYS A 20 -0.34 -8.46 12.48
CA LYS A 20 -1.37 -7.41 12.58
C LYS A 20 -1.15 -6.26 11.60
N ILE A 21 0.03 -6.22 10.97
CA ILE A 21 0.48 -5.13 10.09
C ILE A 21 0.87 -5.73 8.75
N PHE A 22 0.41 -5.10 7.67
CA PHE A 22 0.85 -5.37 6.32
C PHE A 22 1.45 -4.09 5.75
N THR A 23 2.70 -4.16 5.29
CA THR A 23 3.39 -3.04 4.66
C THR A 23 3.73 -3.41 3.22
N HIS A 24 3.36 -2.56 2.27
CA HIS A 24 3.70 -2.73 0.86
C HIS A 24 4.38 -1.47 0.32
N VAL A 25 5.57 -1.62 -0.24
CA VAL A 25 6.25 -0.56 -0.98
C VAL A 25 5.96 -0.76 -2.45
N MET A 26 5.30 0.23 -3.06
CA MET A 26 4.85 0.12 -4.44
C MET A 26 6.00 0.09 -5.44
N SER A 27 5.81 -0.71 -6.48
CA SER A 27 6.55 -0.68 -7.73
C SER A 27 5.72 -0.05 -8.85
N LEU A 28 6.31 0.13 -10.03
CA LEU A 28 5.58 0.58 -11.22
C LEU A 28 4.46 -0.38 -11.65
N ALA A 29 4.53 -1.66 -11.28
CA ALA A 29 3.46 -2.62 -11.57
C ALA A 29 2.19 -2.39 -10.74
N ASP A 30 2.32 -1.69 -9.60
CA ASP A 30 1.22 -1.46 -8.66
C ASP A 30 0.36 -0.24 -9.01
N ILE A 31 0.83 0.58 -9.95
CA ILE A 31 0.16 1.80 -10.40
C ILE A 31 -0.26 1.69 -11.87
N SER A 32 -1.36 2.35 -12.21
CA SER A 32 -1.76 2.49 -13.61
C SER A 32 -0.81 3.46 -14.32
N LEU A 33 0.06 2.90 -15.17
CA LEU A 33 0.93 3.64 -16.07
C LEU A 33 0.06 4.42 -17.07
N GLY A 34 0.36 5.70 -17.30
CA GLY A 34 -0.46 6.57 -18.17
C GLY A 34 -1.45 7.48 -17.43
N PHE A 35 -1.51 7.41 -16.09
CA PHE A 35 -2.24 8.41 -15.32
C PHE A 35 -1.57 9.78 -15.43
N ASP A 36 -2.22 10.71 -16.14
CA ASP A 36 -1.73 12.07 -16.35
C ASP A 36 -2.22 12.99 -15.22
N VAL A 37 -1.29 13.41 -14.36
CA VAL A 37 -1.55 14.45 -13.36
C VAL A 37 -1.55 15.81 -14.06
N ARG A 38 -2.67 16.17 -14.67
CA ARG A 38 -2.84 17.49 -15.28
C ARG A 38 -2.66 18.59 -14.23
N ASN A 39 -1.89 19.61 -14.60
CA ASN A 39 -1.39 20.70 -13.78
C ASN A 39 -0.30 20.27 -12.78
N ASN A 40 0.83 20.98 -12.87
CA ASN A 40 2.10 20.78 -12.18
C ASN A 40 1.96 20.72 -10.64
N ASN A 41 1.41 19.62 -10.12
CA ASN A 41 1.20 19.43 -8.69
C ASN A 41 2.53 19.00 -8.08
N SER A 42 3.01 19.80 -7.13
CA SER A 42 4.20 19.51 -6.31
C SER A 42 3.85 18.46 -5.26
N PHE A 43 3.78 17.20 -5.66
CA PHE A 43 3.97 16.08 -4.74
C PHE A 43 5.40 15.56 -4.89
N PHE A 44 5.98 15.15 -3.78
CA PHE A 44 7.36 14.70 -3.66
C PHE A 44 7.43 13.57 -2.63
N ALA A 45 8.56 12.89 -2.56
CA ALA A 45 8.79 11.83 -1.59
C ALA A 45 8.63 12.34 -0.14
N GLY A 46 8.15 11.47 0.76
CA GLY A 46 7.89 11.79 2.16
C GLY A 46 6.51 12.42 2.43
N VAL A 47 5.75 12.77 1.39
CA VAL A 47 4.41 13.36 1.55
C VAL A 47 3.38 12.29 1.90
N LYS A 48 2.58 12.55 2.95
CA LYS A 48 1.40 11.73 3.28
C LYS A 48 0.28 11.95 2.27
N VAL A 49 -0.34 10.86 1.87
CA VAL A 49 -1.46 10.83 0.92
C VAL A 49 -2.58 9.95 1.45
N GLU A 50 -3.73 10.03 0.81
CA GLU A 50 -4.88 9.22 1.16
C GLU A 50 -5.17 8.22 0.04
N ILE A 51 -5.76 7.08 0.39
CA ILE A 51 -6.31 6.15 -0.59
C ILE A 51 -7.84 6.24 -0.51
N LYS A 52 -8.48 6.61 -1.64
CA LYS A 52 -9.93 6.81 -1.70
C LYS A 52 -10.53 6.25 -2.98
N LYS A 53 -11.77 5.74 -2.89
CA LYS A 53 -12.59 5.45 -4.06
C LYS A 53 -13.17 6.74 -4.63
N ARG A 54 -13.07 6.94 -5.94
CA ARG A 54 -13.65 8.09 -6.64
C ARG A 54 -14.60 7.60 -7.74
N PRO A 55 -15.75 8.25 -7.97
CA PRO A 55 -16.78 7.73 -8.89
C PRO A 55 -16.29 7.49 -10.33
N LYS A 56 -15.38 8.33 -10.82
CA LYS A 56 -14.84 8.26 -12.20
C LYS A 56 -13.78 7.17 -12.40
N PHE A 57 -13.36 6.48 -11.36
CA PHE A 57 -12.23 5.55 -11.41
C PHE A 57 -12.64 4.16 -10.97
N LYS A 58 -12.26 3.15 -11.75
CA LYS A 58 -12.55 1.74 -11.46
C LYS A 58 -11.80 1.25 -10.21
N ASN A 59 -10.54 1.65 -10.06
CA ASN A 59 -9.70 1.27 -8.92
C ASN A 59 -9.62 2.39 -7.88
N LEU A 60 -9.11 2.06 -6.70
CA LEU A 60 -8.79 3.04 -5.68
C LEU A 60 -7.72 4.01 -6.19
N CYS A 61 -7.82 5.23 -5.69
CA CYS A 61 -7.03 6.37 -6.11
C CYS A 61 -6.09 6.80 -4.99
N ILE A 62 -4.87 7.18 -5.36
CA ILE A 62 -3.96 7.93 -4.51
C ILE A 62 -4.39 9.40 -4.61
N VAL A 63 -4.77 9.98 -3.48
CA VAL A 63 -5.29 11.34 -3.37
C VAL A 63 -4.32 12.16 -2.55
N TYR A 64 -3.86 13.26 -3.12
CA TYR A 64 -3.10 14.28 -2.40
C TYR A 64 -3.92 15.56 -2.34
N LYS A 65 -4.21 16.03 -1.11
CA LYS A 65 -5.17 17.09 -0.82
C LYS A 65 -6.55 16.72 -1.39
N THR A 66 -6.97 17.36 -2.49
CA THR A 66 -8.26 17.08 -3.15
C THR A 66 -8.10 16.42 -4.51
N LYS A 67 -6.86 16.21 -4.98
CA LYS A 67 -6.57 15.76 -6.33
C LYS A 67 -6.18 14.29 -6.36
N VAL A 68 -6.67 13.57 -7.36
CA VAL A 68 -6.17 12.24 -7.69
C VAL A 68 -4.82 12.42 -8.39
N ILE A 69 -3.79 11.80 -7.83
CA ILE A 69 -2.42 11.83 -8.36
C ILE A 69 -1.96 10.46 -8.89
N GLY A 70 -2.80 9.44 -8.76
CA GLY A 70 -2.57 8.11 -9.32
C GLY A 70 -3.75 7.19 -9.04
N THR A 71 -3.82 6.10 -9.79
CA THR A 71 -4.79 5.01 -9.56
C THR A 71 -4.04 3.69 -9.55
N PHE A 72 -4.44 2.75 -8.69
CA PHE A 72 -3.78 1.45 -8.65
C PHE A 72 -4.02 0.63 -9.91
N SER A 73 -3.07 -0.24 -10.22
CA SER A 73 -3.24 -1.27 -11.23
C SER A 73 -4.32 -2.28 -10.79
N ALA A 74 -4.93 -3.00 -11.74
CA ALA A 74 -5.93 -4.00 -11.41
C ALA A 74 -5.38 -5.15 -10.55
N PRO A 75 -4.16 -5.69 -10.79
CA PRO A 75 -3.57 -6.70 -9.91
C PRO A 75 -3.39 -6.21 -8.48
N PHE A 76 -2.87 -5.00 -8.30
CA PHE A 76 -2.65 -4.47 -6.96
C PHE A 76 -3.96 -4.12 -6.23
N GLN A 77 -4.98 -3.67 -6.97
CA GLN A 77 -6.32 -3.49 -6.42
C GLN A 77 -6.89 -4.81 -5.86
N ALA A 78 -6.64 -5.95 -6.52
CA ALA A 78 -7.09 -7.25 -6.05
C ALA A 78 -6.42 -7.62 -4.71
N ILE A 79 -5.12 -7.40 -4.58
CA ILE A 79 -4.37 -7.61 -3.33
C ILE A 79 -4.95 -6.76 -2.19
N LEU A 80 -5.23 -5.48 -2.44
CA LEU A 80 -5.83 -4.61 -1.44
C LEU A 80 -7.23 -5.10 -1.02
N ASN A 81 -8.06 -5.53 -1.98
CA ASN A 81 -9.38 -6.07 -1.68
C ASN A 81 -9.29 -7.33 -0.82
N GLU A 82 -8.37 -8.25 -1.10
CA GLU A 82 -8.13 -9.43 -0.27
C GLU A 82 -7.77 -9.04 1.16
N LYS A 83 -6.90 -8.05 1.35
CA LYS A 83 -6.53 -7.54 2.69
C LYS A 83 -7.72 -6.91 3.40
N PHE A 84 -8.52 -6.11 2.71
CA PHE A 84 -9.72 -5.51 3.30
C PHE A 84 -10.76 -6.57 3.70
N ASN A 85 -10.93 -7.62 2.89
CA ASN A 85 -11.86 -8.72 3.17
C ASN A 85 -11.48 -9.50 4.43
N ILE A 86 -10.20 -9.57 4.79
CA ILE A 86 -9.71 -10.21 6.03
C ILE A 86 -9.55 -9.23 7.20
N GLY A 87 -10.17 -8.04 7.12
CA GLY A 87 -10.28 -7.09 8.23
C GLY A 87 -9.15 -6.07 8.36
N TYR A 88 -8.32 -5.89 7.32
CA TYR A 88 -7.34 -4.80 7.32
C TYR A 88 -8.00 -3.48 6.94
N SER A 89 -7.44 -2.41 7.49
CA SER A 89 -7.76 -1.04 7.13
C SER A 89 -6.48 -0.27 6.84
N ILE A 90 -6.61 0.84 6.11
CA ILE A 90 -5.47 1.69 5.76
C ILE A 90 -5.09 2.50 6.99
N ASP A 91 -3.82 2.38 7.42
CA ASP A 91 -3.27 3.05 8.60
C ASP A 91 -2.43 4.27 8.19
N ASP A 92 -1.46 4.08 7.29
CA ASP A 92 -0.63 5.17 6.77
C ASP A 92 -0.26 4.97 5.31
N VAL A 93 -0.15 6.07 4.58
CA VAL A 93 0.29 6.06 3.18
C VAL A 93 1.19 7.25 2.92
N VAL A 94 2.42 6.96 2.51
CA VAL A 94 3.45 7.97 2.23
C VAL A 94 3.99 7.73 0.83
N ILE A 95 4.21 8.79 0.06
CA ILE A 95 4.93 8.70 -1.21
C ILE A 95 6.39 8.37 -0.89
N GLU A 96 6.84 7.17 -1.25
CA GLU A 96 8.23 6.77 -1.08
C GLU A 96 9.09 7.38 -2.19
N ASN A 97 8.61 7.30 -3.44
CA ASN A 97 9.33 7.77 -4.61
C ASN A 97 8.36 8.42 -5.62
N VAL A 98 8.88 9.35 -6.42
CA VAL A 98 8.17 9.90 -7.58
C VAL A 98 8.97 9.58 -8.82
N VAL A 99 8.40 8.74 -9.68
CA VAL A 99 9.03 8.40 -10.96
C VAL A 99 8.50 9.34 -12.04
N VAL A 100 9.40 9.90 -12.84
CA VAL A 100 9.09 10.79 -13.95
C VAL A 100 9.67 10.20 -15.23
N TRP A 101 8.84 10.11 -16.27
CA TRP A 101 9.32 9.75 -17.60
C TRP A 101 8.59 10.53 -18.68
N PHE A 102 9.21 10.56 -19.85
CA PHE A 102 8.64 11.17 -21.04
C PHE A 102 7.89 10.11 -21.84
N ASP A 103 6.59 10.28 -21.96
CA ASP A 103 5.71 9.52 -22.85
C ASP A 103 5.84 10.12 -24.26
N LYS A 104 6.61 9.43 -25.11
CA LYS A 104 6.89 9.86 -26.48
C LYS A 104 5.62 9.88 -27.34
N ASP A 105 4.72 8.93 -27.14
CA ASP A 105 3.53 8.76 -27.98
C ASP A 105 2.55 9.91 -27.75
N ASN A 106 2.48 10.42 -26.51
CA ASN A 106 1.62 11.54 -26.14
C ASN A 106 2.37 12.87 -25.94
N ASN A 107 3.67 12.92 -26.26
CA ASN A 107 4.54 14.09 -26.14
C ASN A 107 4.41 14.82 -24.78
N ARG A 108 4.46 14.07 -23.67
CA ARG A 108 4.27 14.63 -22.32
C ARG A 108 5.09 13.93 -21.25
N TYR A 109 5.40 14.65 -20.18
CA TYR A 109 5.98 14.05 -18.98
C TYR A 109 4.88 13.50 -18.07
N LEU A 110 5.01 12.24 -17.69
CA LEU A 110 4.15 11.59 -16.71
C LEU A 110 4.88 11.50 -15.37
N LYS A 111 4.12 11.64 -14.28
CA LYS A 111 4.62 11.55 -12.91
C LYS A 111 3.80 10.51 -12.15
N HIS A 112 4.48 9.53 -11.57
CA HIS A 112 3.84 8.44 -10.84
C HIS A 112 4.30 8.41 -9.38
N PRO A 113 3.40 8.62 -8.41
CA PRO A 113 3.70 8.49 -7.00
C PRO A 113 3.73 7.00 -6.60
N LEU A 114 4.91 6.50 -6.25
CA LEU A 114 5.07 5.18 -5.67
C LEU A 114 5.02 5.31 -4.15
N CYS A 115 4.01 4.71 -3.54
CA CYS A 115 3.75 4.87 -2.12
C CYS A 115 4.21 3.66 -1.31
N LYS A 116 4.61 3.90 -0.07
CA LYS A 116 4.57 2.92 1.01
C LYS A 116 3.17 2.95 1.62
N ILE A 117 2.50 1.80 1.60
CA ILE A 117 1.15 1.61 2.15
C ILE A 117 1.25 0.70 3.37
N VAL A 118 0.77 1.19 4.50
CA VAL A 118 0.66 0.44 5.74
C VAL A 118 -0.81 0.16 6.01
N LEU A 119 -1.14 -1.12 6.14
CA LEU A 119 -2.45 -1.58 6.56
C LEU A 119 -2.34 -2.20 7.94
N LYS A 120 -3.38 -2.03 8.76
CA LYS A 120 -3.49 -2.60 10.08
C LYS A 120 -4.79 -3.40 10.21
N LYS A 121 -4.68 -4.62 10.72
CA LYS A 121 -5.84 -5.46 11.03
C LYS A 121 -6.57 -4.83 12.22
N ILE A 122 -7.85 -4.51 12.04
CA ILE A 122 -8.68 -4.03 13.14
C ILE A 122 -8.92 -5.23 14.06
N ALA A 123 -8.49 -5.14 15.32
CA ALA A 123 -8.85 -6.14 16.31
C ALA A 123 -10.36 -6.03 16.55
N ILE A 124 -11.10 -7.08 16.23
CA ILE A 124 -12.52 -7.25 16.57
C ILE A 124 -12.60 -7.73 18.01
#